data_AF-A0A7V8FXP6-F1
#
_entry.id   AF-A0A7V8FXP6-F1
#
_cell.length_a   1.000
_cell.length_b   1.000
_cell.length_c   1.000
_cell.angle_alpha   90.00
_cell.angle_beta   90.00
_cell.angle_gamma   90.00
#
_symmetry.space_group_name_H-M   'P 1'
#
loop_
_entity.id
_entity.type
_entity.pdbx_description
1 polymer ?
#
loop_
_entity_poly.entity_id
_entity_poly.type
_entity_poly.pdbx_seq_one_letter_code
_entity_poly.pdbx_strand_id
1 'polypeptide(L)' 'MDRQVDVSPDAIRAQVAALRYLVLMLLQRLDADGYASVAEITAGVRQDWLRLDPGVPDHAVVEAAFRETLAILEGVGRK' A
#
# COMPACT_ATOMS: atom_id res chain seq x y z
N MET A 1 7.37 -28.53 -15.77
CA MET A 1 7.30 -28.51 -14.29
C MET A 1 6.63 -27.22 -13.90
N ASP A 2 5.31 -27.25 -13.80
CA ASP A 2 4.53 -26.12 -13.30
C ASP A 2 4.86 -25.94 -11.82
N ARG A 3 5.52 -24.82 -11.49
CA ARG A 3 5.69 -24.39 -10.10
C ARG A 3 4.32 -24.00 -9.58
N GLN A 4 3.65 -24.93 -8.93
CA GLN A 4 2.49 -24.64 -8.11
C GLN A 4 2.99 -23.74 -6.97
N VAL A 5 2.74 -22.44 -7.10
CA VAL A 5 3.01 -21.47 -6.03
C VAL A 5 2.02 -21.82 -4.93
N ASP A 6 2.49 -22.54 -3.92
CA ASP A 6 1.70 -22.87 -2.74
C ASP A 6 1.52 -21.59 -1.93
N VAL A 7 0.46 -20.84 -2.24
CA VAL A 7 0.14 -19.60 -1.53
C VAL A 7 -0.54 -20.01 -0.23
N SER A 8 0.22 -19.98 0.87
CA SER A 8 -0.33 -20.22 2.21
C SER A 8 -1.55 -19.32 2.46
N PRO A 9 -2.63 -19.83 3.08
CA PRO A 9 -3.77 -19.02 3.50
C PRO A 9 -3.39 -17.79 4.35
N ASP A 10 -2.28 -17.86 5.08
CA ASP A 10 -1.73 -16.73 5.83
C ASP A 10 -1.19 -15.61 4.92
N ALA A 11 -0.53 -15.97 3.82
CA ALA A 11 -0.04 -14.99 2.85
C ALA A 11 -1.20 -14.25 2.15
N ILE A 12 -2.31 -14.93 1.89
CA ILE A 12 -3.52 -14.30 1.35
C ILE A 12 -4.12 -13.34 2.38
N ARG A 13 -4.23 -13.75 3.65
CA ARG A 13 -4.71 -12.88 4.74
C ARG A 13 -3.86 -11.62 4.89
N ALA A 14 -2.54 -11.76 4.85
CA ALA A 14 -1.59 -10.66 4.90
C ALA A 14 -1.80 -9.65 3.76
N GLN A 15 -1.93 -10.14 2.53
CA GLN A 15 -2.16 -9.30 1.35
C GLN A 15 -3.50 -8.56 1.41
N VAL A 16 -4.56 -9.25 1.86
CA VAL A 16 -5.88 -8.63 2.05
C VAL A 16 -5.83 -7.55 3.13
N ALA A 17 -5.11 -7.77 4.23
CA ALA A 17 -4.92 -6.78 5.29
C ALA A 17 -4.16 -5.55 4.77
N ALA A 18 -3.07 -5.76 4.02
CA ALA A 18 -2.29 -4.68 3.40
C ALA A 18 -3.15 -3.88 2.41
N LEU A 19 -3.93 -4.55 1.55
CA LEU A 19 -4.84 -3.89 0.61
C LEU A 19 -5.90 -3.06 1.34
N ARG A 20 -6.52 -3.62 2.40
CA ARG A 20 -7.52 -2.91 3.20
C ARG A 20 -6.92 -1.66 3.84
N TYR A 21 -5.70 -1.76 4.35
CA TYR A 21 -4.96 -0.63 4.90
C TYR A 21 -4.76 0.45 3.83
N LEU A 22 -4.22 0.08 2.66
CA LEU A 22 -3.98 1.01 1.55
C LEU A 22 -5.25 1.72 1.10
N VAL A 23 -6.38 1.01 0.99
CA VAL A 23 -7.65 1.61 0.57
C VAL A 23 -8.17 2.61 1.59
N LEU A 24 -8.20 2.25 2.89
CA LEU A 24 -8.64 3.17 3.95
C LEU A 24 -7.78 4.45 3.95
N MET A 25 -6.48 4.26 3.77
CA MET A 25 -5.47 5.28 3.72
C MET A 25 -5.66 6.24 2.52
N LEU A 26 -6.02 5.72 1.35
CA LEU A 26 -6.37 6.54 0.17
C LEU A 26 -7.69 7.29 0.33
N LEU A 27 -8.73 6.62 0.86
CA LEU A 27 -10.05 7.23 1.06
C LEU A 27 -10.02 8.42 2.03
N GLN A 28 -9.19 8.35 3.07
CA GLN A 28 -9.02 9.45 4.03
C GLN A 28 -8.39 10.71 3.42
N ARG A 29 -7.82 10.62 2.22
CA ARG A 29 -7.11 11.70 1.54
C ARG A 29 -7.91 12.37 0.43
N LEU A 30 -9.10 11.84 0.14
CA LEU A 30 -9.99 12.48 -0.82
C LEU A 30 -10.55 13.77 -0.22
N ASP A 31 -10.62 14.81 -1.04
CA ASP A 31 -11.30 16.05 -0.70
C ASP A 31 -12.83 15.88 -0.68
N ALA A 32 -13.56 16.97 -0.45
CA ALA A 32 -15.02 16.95 -0.38
C ALA A 32 -15.69 16.49 -1.70
N ASP A 33 -14.98 16.59 -2.82
CA ASP A 33 -15.45 16.21 -4.16
C ASP A 33 -14.97 14.80 -4.56
N GLY A 34 -14.21 14.12 -3.69
CA GLY A 34 -13.72 12.76 -3.93
C GLY A 34 -12.41 12.70 -4.72
N TYR A 35 -11.69 13.81 -4.86
CA TYR A 35 -10.41 13.89 -5.57
C TYR A 35 -9.22 14.00 -4.61
N ALA A 36 -8.05 13.60 -5.06
CA ALA A 36 -6.78 13.87 -4.37
C ALA A 36 -5.68 14.04 -5.41
N SER A 37 -4.77 14.98 -5.21
CA SER A 37 -3.65 15.14 -6.12
C SER A 37 -2.66 13.99 -5.95
N VAL A 38 -2.01 13.55 -7.04
CA VAL A 38 -0.97 12.52 -6.98
C VAL A 38 0.14 12.92 -6.01
N ALA A 39 0.46 14.21 -5.89
CA ALA A 39 1.45 14.73 -4.95
C ALA A 39 1.04 14.51 -3.48
N GLU A 40 -0.20 14.82 -3.12
CA GLU A 40 -0.72 14.59 -1.76
C GLU A 40 -0.82 13.11 -1.41
N ILE A 41 -1.27 12.29 -2.36
CA ILE A 41 -1.29 10.83 -2.19
C ILE A 41 0.14 10.33 -1.95
N THR A 42 1.09 10.72 -2.80
CA THR A 42 2.50 10.30 -2.68
C THR A 42 3.11 10.70 -1.34
N ALA A 43 2.93 11.96 -0.93
CA ALA A 43 3.41 12.46 0.35
C ALA A 43 2.78 11.70 1.53
N GLY A 44 1.49 11.42 1.43
CA GLY A 44 0.73 10.67 2.42
C GLY A 44 1.20 9.22 2.58
N VAL A 45 1.30 8.48 1.49
CA VAL A 45 1.80 7.09 1.48
C VAL A 45 3.20 7.02 2.09
N ARG A 46 4.07 7.99 1.76
CA ARG A 46 5.42 8.08 2.33
C ARG A 46 5.39 8.32 3.84
N GLN A 47 4.53 9.21 4.31
CA GLN A 47 4.38 9.51 5.73
C GLN A 47 3.84 8.32 6.52
N ASP A 48 2.88 7.58 5.96
CA ASP A 48 2.29 6.41 6.61
C ASP A 48 3.28 5.25 6.67
N TRP A 49 4.08 5.06 5.63
CA TRP A 49 5.15 4.07 5.65
C TRP A 49 6.17 4.36 6.78
N LEU A 50 6.57 5.63 6.96
CA LEU A 50 7.46 6.04 8.06
C LEU A 50 6.86 5.84 9.46
N ARG A 51 5.53 5.71 9.55
CA ARG A 51 4.78 5.50 10.80
C ARG A 51 4.23 4.09 10.94
N LEU A 52 4.61 3.17 10.05
CA LEU A 52 4.15 1.80 10.10
C LEU A 52 4.58 1.18 11.44
N ASP A 53 3.59 0.72 12.21
CA ASP A 53 3.83 0.08 13.49
C ASP A 53 4.57 -1.25 13.26
N PRO A 54 5.79 -1.45 13.83
CA PRO A 54 6.53 -2.70 13.70
C PRO A 54 5.80 -3.91 14.30
N GLY A 55 4.81 -3.70 15.16
CA GLY A 55 3.95 -4.73 15.74
C GLY A 55 2.79 -5.18 14.85
N VAL A 56 2.57 -4.56 13.68
CA VAL A 56 1.49 -4.98 12.78
C VAL A 56 1.77 -6.40 12.25
N PRO A 57 0.76 -7.30 12.23
CA PRO A 57 0.89 -8.59 11.58
C PRO A 57 1.35 -8.41 10.13
N ASP A 58 2.26 -9.28 9.69
CA ASP A 58 2.78 -9.28 8.33
C ASP A 58 3.42 -7.94 7.91
N HIS A 59 4.07 -7.24 8.84
CA HIS A 59 4.76 -5.96 8.63
C HIS A 59 5.55 -5.91 7.31
N ALA A 60 6.33 -6.95 7.01
CA ALA A 60 7.14 -7.01 5.79
C ALA A 60 6.30 -6.96 4.49
N VAL A 61 5.11 -7.56 4.49
CA VAL A 61 4.18 -7.53 3.35
C VAL A 61 3.58 -6.14 3.20
N VAL A 62 3.17 -5.54 4.32
CA VAL A 62 2.61 -4.18 4.34
C VAL A 62 3.67 -3.16 3.89
N GLU A 63 4.90 -3.28 4.38
CA GLU A 63 6.04 -2.47 3.97
C GLU A 63 6.35 -2.61 2.47
N ALA A 64 6.36 -3.84 1.94
CA ALA A 64 6.56 -4.06 0.51
C ALA A 64 5.47 -3.37 -0.33
N ALA A 65 4.21 -3.43 0.11
CA ALA A 65 3.09 -2.79 -0.56
C ALA A 65 3.21 -1.26 -0.58
N PHE A 66 3.69 -0.64 0.50
CA PHE A 66 4.00 0.79 0.52
C PHE A 66 5.06 1.16 -0.50
N ARG A 67 6.16 0.39 -0.55
CA ARG A 67 7.26 0.65 -1.48
C ARG A 67 6.83 0.54 -2.94
N GLU A 68 6.05 -0.48 -3.26
CA GLU A 68 5.50 -0.67 -4.61
C GLU A 68 4.54 0.46 -4.99
N THR A 69 3.65 0.85 -4.06
CA THR A 69 2.71 1.96 -4.26
C THR A 69 3.45 3.28 -4.53
N LEU A 70 4.49 3.60 -3.76
CA LEU A 70 5.31 4.78 -3.98
C LEU A 70 6.02 4.74 -5.34
N ALA A 71 6.57 3.59 -5.73
CA ALA A 71 7.23 3.45 -7.03
C ALA A 71 6.26 3.71 -8.20
N ILE A 72 5.02 3.25 -8.10
CA ILE A 72 3.97 3.53 -9.09
C ILE A 72 3.66 5.03 -9.13
N LEU A 73 3.36 5.64 -7.99
CA LEU A 73 2.96 7.05 -7.90
C LEU A 73 4.06 8.00 -8.38
N GLU A 74 5.32 7.75 -8.00
CA GLU A 74 6.48 8.53 -8.42
C GLU A 74 6.83 8.31 -9.90
N GLY A 75 6.51 7.13 -10.45
CA GLY A 75 6.66 6.81 -11.86
C GLY A 75 5.64 7.50 -12.76
N VAL A 76 4.42 7.72 -12.26
CA VAL A 76 3.34 8.41 -13.01
C VAL A 76 3.69 9.88 -13.30
N GLY A 77 4.44 10.55 -12.42
CA GLY A 77 4.85 11.95 -12.60
C GLY A 77 6.01 12.19 -13.58
N ARG A 78 6.57 11.15 -14.21
CA ARG A 78 7.72 11.25 -15.13
C ARG A 78 7.36 11.12 -16.63
N LYS A 79 6.08 11.07 -16.98
CA LYS A 79 5.61 10.98 -18.38
C LYS A 79 5.10 12.30 -18.90
#